data_AF-A0A7J3VBN1-F1
#
_entry.id   AF-A0A7J3VBN1-F1
#
_cell.length_a   1.000
_cell.length_b   1.000
_cell.length_c   1.000
_cell.angle_alpha   90.00
_cell.angle_beta   90.00
_cell.angle_gamma   90.00
#
_symmetry.space_group_name_H-M   'P 1'
#
loop_
_entity.id
_entity.type
_entity.pdbx_description
1 polymer ?
#
loop_
_entity_poly.entity_id
_entity_poly.type
_entity_poly.pdbx_seq_one_letter_code
_entity_poly.pdbx_strand_id
1 'polypeptide(L)' 'MIRVVNVRSKGKVEFIDVTDIINNAIKGSVEEGVCHIYSPHTTAGLTINEGYDENVVRDIIETLNKIVP' A
#
# COMPACT_ATOMS: atom_id res chain seq x y z
N MET A 1 -4.38 17.29 8.28
CA MET A 1 -3.57 17.74 7.14
C MET A 1 -3.67 16.68 6.06
N ILE A 2 -3.97 17.04 4.81
CA ILE A 2 -4.04 16.09 3.68
C ILE A 2 -2.73 16.20 2.89
N ARG A 3 -2.11 15.06 2.58
CA ARG A 3 -0.90 14.97 1.76
C ARG A 3 -1.15 13.99 0.62
N VAL A 4 -0.53 14.28 -0.53
CA VAL A 4 -0.56 13.40 -1.70
C VAL A 4 0.80 12.74 -1.84
N VAL A 5 0.78 11.41 -1.98
CA VAL A 5 1.96 10.59 -2.21
C VAL A 5 1.82 9.95 -3.60
N ASN A 6 2.82 10.12 -4.45
CA ASN A 6 2.86 9.49 -5.76
C ASN A 6 3.55 8.13 -5.66
N VAL A 7 2.87 7.08 -6.11
CA VAL A 7 3.40 5.70 -6.15
C VAL A 7 3.41 5.25 -7.59
N ARG A 8 4.53 4.68 -8.04
CA ARG A 8 4.70 4.21 -9.43
C ARG A 8 4.77 2.70 -9.45
N SER A 9 3.80 2.06 -10.09
CA SER A 9 3.84 0.63 -10.40
C SER A 9 4.66 0.34 -11.67
N LYS A 10 5.19 -0.89 -11.74
CA LYS A 10 5.97 -1.45 -12.84
C LYS A 10 5.27 -2.65 -13.50
N GLY A 11 4.26 -3.23 -12.84
CA GLY A 11 3.50 -4.39 -13.35
C GLY A 11 1.99 -4.16 -13.41
N LYS A 12 1.28 -5.11 -14.06
CA LYS A 12 -0.20 -5.14 -14.08
C LYS A 12 -0.77 -5.40 -12.68
N VAL A 13 -0.11 -6.26 -11.92
CA VAL A 13 -0.42 -6.57 -10.51
C VAL A 13 0.88 -6.48 -9.74
N GLU A 14 0.91 -5.65 -8.70
CA GLU A 14 2.11 -5.39 -7.89
C GLU A 14 1.68 -4.94 -6.50
N PHE A 15 2.37 -5.44 -5.48
CA PHE A 15 2.30 -4.89 -4.13
C PHE A 15 3.51 -4.00 -3.95
N ILE A 16 3.27 -2.77 -3.54
CA ILE A 16 4.32 -1.77 -3.32
C ILE A 16 4.24 -1.39 -1.85
N ASP A 17 5.32 -1.64 -1.12
CA ASP A 17 5.43 -1.16 0.25
C ASP A 17 5.57 0.36 0.26
N VAL A 18 4.61 1.02 0.89
CA VAL A 18 4.52 2.48 1.02
C VAL A 18 4.78 2.95 2.45
N THR A 19 5.13 2.05 3.37
CA THR A 19 5.30 2.32 4.81
C THR A 19 6.29 3.45 5.06
N ASP A 20 7.48 3.38 4.46
CA ASP A 20 8.49 4.42 4.59
C ASP A 20 8.06 5.75 3.97
N ILE A 21 7.32 5.70 2.85
CA ILE A 21 6.84 6.90 2.17
C ILE A 21 5.80 7.62 3.05
N ILE A 22 4.89 6.87 3.67
CA ILE A 22 3.90 7.40 4.60
C ILE A 22 4.57 7.94 5.86
N ASN A 23 5.50 7.19 6.47
CA ASN A 23 6.25 7.62 7.65
C ASN A 23 6.98 8.94 7.40
N ASN A 24 7.63 9.07 6.24
CA ASN A 24 8.27 10.32 5.85
C ASN A 24 7.27 11.45 5.62
N ALA A 25 6.08 11.16 5.07
CA ALA A 25 5.04 12.16 4.86
C ALA A 25 4.44 12.70 6.17
N ILE A 26 4.37 11.89 7.22
CA ILE A 26 3.82 12.28 8.52
C ILE A 26 4.87 12.71 9.56
N LYS A 27 6.15 12.62 9.23
CA LYS A 27 7.26 12.93 10.15
C LYS A 27 7.11 14.34 10.73
N GLY A 28 7.05 14.42 12.07
CA GLY A 28 6.92 15.68 12.80
C GLY A 28 5.56 16.38 12.70
N SER A 29 4.54 15.71 12.16
CA SER A 29 3.21 16.31 11.97
C SER A 29 2.22 16.05 13.11
N VAL A 30 2.38 14.95 13.84
CA VAL A 30 1.53 14.57 14.97
C VAL A 30 2.33 13.70 15.95
N GLU A 31 2.11 13.87 17.25
CA GLU A 31 2.69 13.01 18.30
C GLU A 31 1.78 11.80 18.58
N GLU A 32 0.47 12.03 18.63
CA GLU A 32 -0.55 10.99 18.80
C GLU A 32 -1.77 11.30 17.91
N GLY A 33 -2.33 10.29 17.26
CA GLY A 33 -3.50 10.44 16.41
C GLY A 33 -3.69 9.27 15.43
N VAL A 34 -4.59 9.47 14.46
CA VAL A 34 -4.90 8.48 13.41
C VAL A 34 -4.43 8.98 12.05
N CYS A 35 -3.67 8.14 11.33
CA CYS A 35 -3.29 8.38 9.95
C CYS A 35 -4.29 7.69 9.01
N HIS A 36 -5.09 8.46 8.29
CA HIS A 36 -5.96 7.93 7.25
C HIS A 36 -5.23 7.89 5.90
N ILE A 37 -5.20 6.72 5.29
CA ILE A 37 -4.62 6.49 3.96
C ILE A 37 -5.75 6.09 3.02
N TYR A 38 -5.79 6.71 1.85
CA TYR A 38 -6.85 6.52 0.87
C TYR A 38 -6.26 6.43 -0.55
N SER A 39 -6.75 5.45 -1.32
CA SER A 39 -6.48 5.33 -2.75
C SER A 39 -7.66 5.94 -3.52
N PRO A 40 -7.44 6.98 -4.36
CA PRO A 40 -8.48 7.52 -5.22
C PRO A 40 -8.76 6.65 -6.46
N HIS A 41 -8.12 5.48 -6.57
CA HIS A 41 -8.21 4.63 -7.76
C HIS A 41 -9.16 3.46 -7.53
N THR A 42 -9.99 3.15 -8.53
CA THR A 42 -10.89 2.00 -8.49
C THR A 42 -10.19 0.67 -8.78
N THR A 43 -8.97 0.72 -9.33
CA THR A 43 -8.16 -0.45 -9.71
C THR A 43 -6.93 -0.65 -8.82
N ALA A 44 -6.79 0.13 -7.73
CA ALA A 44 -5.72 -0.02 -6.76
C ALA A 44 -6.25 0.13 -5.34
N GLY A 45 -5.92 -0.82 -4.48
CA GLY A 45 -6.34 -0.86 -3.09
C GLY A 45 -5.22 -0.54 -2.10
N LEU A 46 -5.57 -0.54 -0.83
CA LEU A 46 -4.63 -0.47 0.29
C LEU A 46 -4.90 -1.68 1.19
N THR A 47 -3.83 -2.27 1.70
CA THR A 47 -3.91 -3.34 2.68
C THR A 47 -2.74 -3.23 3.66
N ILE A 48 -2.92 -3.76 4.86
CA ILE A 48 -1.85 -3.94 5.83
C ILE A 48 -1.66 -5.45 5.98
N ASN A 49 -0.44 -5.92 5.73
CA ASN A 49 -0.08 -7.32 5.84
C ASN A 49 1.43 -7.44 6.14
N GLU A 50 1.95 -8.67 6.18
CA GLU A 50 3.37 -8.93 6.38
C GLU A 50 4.25 -8.28 5.29
N GLY A 51 5.28 -7.56 5.73
CA GLY A 51 6.23 -6.86 4.84
C GLY A 51 7.64 -7.48 4.82
N TYR A 52 7.83 -8.66 5.44
CA TYR A 52 9.15 -9.31 5.52
C TYR A 52 9.29 -10.48 4.53
N ASP A 53 8.31 -11.39 4.49
CA ASP A 53 8.34 -12.53 3.57
C ASP A 53 7.67 -12.20 2.24
N GLU A 54 8.46 -12.14 1.16
CA GLU A 54 7.95 -11.93 -0.21
C GLU A 54 6.95 -13.01 -0.65
N ASN A 55 6.98 -14.21 -0.06
CA ASN A 55 6.06 -15.30 -0.43
C ASN A 55 4.61 -14.96 -0.10
N VAL A 56 4.36 -14.22 0.98
CA VAL A 56 3.00 -13.79 1.36
C VAL A 56 2.38 -12.92 0.25
N VAL A 57 3.15 -11.98 -0.30
CA VAL A 57 2.70 -11.15 -1.42
C VAL A 57 2.41 -12.00 -2.66
N ARG A 58 3.29 -12.98 -2.96
CA ARG A 58 3.10 -13.87 -4.12
C ARG A 58 1.82 -14.69 -3.97
N ASP A 59 1.59 -15.30 -2.81
CA ASP A 59 0.41 -16.12 -2.52
C ASP A 59 -0.89 -15.31 -2.65
N ILE A 60 -0.89 -14.07 -2.18
CA ILE A 60 -2.04 -13.16 -2.31
C ILE A 60 -2.31 -12.86 -3.79
N ILE A 61 -1.28 -12.49 -4.56
CA ILE A 61 -1.41 -12.20 -5.98
C ILE A 61 -1.93 -13.42 -6.74
N GLU A 62 -1.37 -14.60 -6.50
CA GLU A 62 -1.81 -15.85 -7.12
C GLU A 62 -3.27 -16.18 -6.79
N THR A 63 -3.66 -16.01 -5.53
CA THR A 63 -5.03 -16.28 -5.08
C THR A 63 -6.02 -15.29 -5.68
N LEU A 64 -5.69 -14.00 -5.68
CA LEU A 64 -6.54 -12.97 -6.29
C LEU A 64 -6.73 -13.22 -7.79
N ASN A 65 -5.67 -13.56 -8.52
CA ASN A 65 -5.75 -13.88 -9.96
C ASN A 65 -6.62 -15.12 -10.24
N LYS A 66 -6.70 -16.08 -9.29
CA LYS A 66 -7.59 -17.25 -9.41
C LYS A 66 -9.05 -16.89 -9.20
N ILE A 67 -9.35 -15.99 -8.25
CA ILE A 67 -10.72 -15.61 -7.88
C ILE A 67 -11.29 -14.55 -8.83
N VAL A 68 -10.44 -13.64 -9.34
CA VAL A 68 -10.82 -12.53 -10.22
C VAL A 68 -9.78 -12.40 -11.36
N PRO A 69 -9.93 -13.19 -12.44
CA PRO A 69 -8.96 -13.23 -13.55
C PRO A 69 -8.99 -12.00 -14.47
#